data_AF-A0A3D0DQE5-F1
#
_entry.id   AF-A0A3D0DQE5-F1
#
_cell.length_a   1.000
_cell.length_b   1.000
_cell.length_c   1.000
_cell.angle_alpha   90.00
_cell.angle_beta   90.00
_cell.angle_gamma   90.00
#
_symmetry.space_group_name_H-M   'P 1'
#
loop_
_entity.id
_entity.type
_entity.pdbx_description
1 polymer ?
#
loop_
_entity_poly.entity_id
_entity_poly.type
_entity_poly.pdbx_seq_one_letter_code
_entity_poly.pdbx_strand_id
1 'polypeptide(L)' 'MSGSKKTDPRTNPATAAHVDEALRLWRTDGVCPAFEFMQLVGVPKTVAMRLLCSPGQHRKTDRRRSVR' A
#
# COMPACT_ATOMS: atom_id res chain seq x y z
N MET A 1 22.43 5.75 -26.73
CA MET A 1 22.12 5.38 -25.32
C MET A 1 21.04 6.33 -24.80
N SER A 2 19.75 5.97 -24.94
CA SER A 2 18.67 6.78 -24.38
C SER A 2 18.48 6.42 -22.91
N GLY A 3 19.02 7.26 -22.04
CA GLY A 3 18.74 7.20 -20.60
C GLY A 3 17.30 7.64 -20.34
N SER A 4 16.37 6.70 -20.29
CA SER A 4 15.05 6.94 -19.74
C SER A 4 15.23 7.41 -18.30
N LYS A 5 15.05 8.71 -18.05
CA LYS A 5 14.87 9.27 -16.70
C LYS A 5 13.69 8.52 -16.09
N LYS A 6 13.98 7.46 -15.33
CA LYS A 6 13.01 6.76 -14.52
C LYS A 6 12.64 7.74 -13.41
N THR A 7 11.61 8.55 -13.65
CA THR A 7 10.96 9.32 -12.59
C THR A 7 10.65 8.32 -11.49
N ASP A 8 11.33 8.42 -10.35
CA ASP A 8 11.18 7.42 -9.30
C ASP A 8 9.72 7.49 -8.84
N PRO A 9 8.91 6.41 -8.96
CA PRO A 9 7.52 6.44 -8.55
C PRO A 9 7.36 6.76 -7.04
N ARG A 10 8.45 6.67 -6.26
CA ARG A 10 8.50 7.14 -4.87
C ARG A 10 8.46 8.66 -4.73
N THR A 11 8.76 9.42 -5.77
CA THR A 11 8.73 10.89 -5.77
C THR A 11 7.43 11.46 -6.30
N ASN A 12 6.45 10.63 -6.68
CA ASN A 12 5.13 11.11 -7.08
C ASN A 12 4.25 11.33 -5.82
N PRO A 13 4.01 12.58 -5.39
CA PRO A 13 3.23 12.87 -4.19
C PRO A 13 1.79 12.35 -4.29
N ALA A 14 1.22 12.28 -5.50
CA ALA A 14 -0.11 11.71 -5.71
C ALA A 14 -0.13 10.20 -5.39
N THR A 15 0.89 9.46 -5.84
CA THR A 15 1.01 8.03 -5.54
C THR A 15 1.20 7.78 -4.04
N ALA A 16 1.96 8.63 -3.34
CA ALA A 16 2.11 8.53 -1.89
C ALA A 16 0.77 8.72 -1.16
N ALA A 17 -0.01 9.74 -1.53
CA ALA A 17 -1.33 9.97 -0.94
C ALA A 17 -2.29 8.80 -1.16
N HIS A 18 -2.30 8.19 -2.35
CA HIS A 18 -3.09 6.99 -2.62
C HIS A 18 -2.65 5.78 -1.79
N VAL A 19 -1.34 5.58 -1.60
CA VAL A 19 -0.84 4.51 -0.73
C VAL A 19 -1.27 4.73 0.72
N ASP A 20 -1.23 5.96 1.22
CA ASP A 20 -1.67 6.28 2.58
C ASP A 20 -3.18 6.06 2.79
N GLU A 21 -4.00 6.37 1.79
CA GLU A 21 -5.45 6.06 1.79
C GLU A 21 -5.69 4.55 1.81
N ALA A 22 -4.99 3.81 0.95
CA ALA A 22 -5.09 2.35 0.91
C ALA A 22 -4.68 1.70 2.24
N LEU A 23 -3.66 2.23 2.92
CA LEU A 23 -3.24 1.76 4.23
C LEU A 23 -4.24 2.11 5.34
N ARG A 24 -5.06 3.15 5.16
CA ARG A 24 -6.19 3.45 6.05
C ARG A 24 -7.32 2.45 5.83
N LEU A 25 -7.75 2.24 4.58
CA LEU A 25 -8.73 1.21 4.19
C LEU A 25 -8.33 -0.18 4.67
N TRP A 26 -7.04 -0.50 4.58
CA TRP A 26 -6.50 -1.77 5.05
C TRP A 26 -6.73 -2.01 6.55
N ARG A 27 -6.65 -0.95 7.37
CA ARG A 27 -6.82 -1.05 8.82
C ARG A 27 -8.28 -1.13 9.23
N THR A 28 -9.20 -0.60 8.44
CA THR A 28 -10.64 -0.58 8.72
C THR A 28 -11.34 -1.80 8.15
N ASP A 29 -11.08 -2.10 6.87
CA ASP A 29 -11.88 -3.03 6.07
C ASP A 29 -11.09 -4.27 5.61
N GLY A 30 -9.76 -4.26 5.82
CA GLY A 30 -8.88 -5.39 5.55
C GLY A 30 -8.18 -5.36 4.19
N VAL A 31 -7.55 -6.48 3.82
CA VAL A 31 -6.62 -6.57 2.66
C VAL A 31 -7.32 -6.43 1.31
N CYS A 32 -8.45 -7.09 1.09
CA CYS A 32 -9.16 -7.06 -0.20
C CYS A 32 -9.56 -5.64 -0.65
N PRO A 33 -10.32 -4.85 0.15
CA PRO A 33 -10.76 -3.52 -0.28
C PRO A 33 -9.58 -2.56 -0.49
N ALA A 34 -8.53 -2.66 0.33
CA ALA A 34 -7.30 -1.88 0.14
C ALA A 34 -6.55 -2.26 -1.15
N PHE A 35 -6.52 -3.55 -1.49
CA PHE A 35 -5.90 -4.03 -2.72
C PHE A 35 -6.66 -3.56 -3.96
N GLU A 36 -8.00 -3.64 -3.94
CA GLU A 36 -8.86 -3.14 -5.02
C GLU A 36 -8.67 -1.64 -5.24
N PHE A 37 -8.64 -0.85 -4.16
CA PHE A 37 -8.36 0.59 -4.25
C PHE A 37 -7.00 0.87 -4.90
N MET A 38 -5.95 0.15 -4.48
CA MET A 38 -4.62 0.27 -5.09
C MET A 38 -4.62 -0.09 -6.59
N GLN A 39 -5.39 -1.08 -7.02
CA GLN A 39 -5.54 -1.39 -8.46
C GLN A 39 -6.28 -0.26 -9.21
N LEU A 40 -7.36 0.30 -8.64
CA LEU A 40 -8.14 1.37 -9.26
C LEU A 40 -7.32 2.64 -9.51
N VAL A 41 -6.43 2.99 -8.59
CA VAL A 41 -5.53 4.16 -8.72
C VAL A 41 -4.25 3.86 -9.51
N GLY A 42 -4.13 2.65 -10.08
CA GLY A 42 -3.04 2.27 -10.98
C GLY A 42 -1.76 1.79 -10.30
N VAL A 43 -1.80 1.43 -9.00
CA VAL A 43 -0.65 0.83 -8.32
C VAL A 43 -0.47 -0.62 -8.78
N PRO A 44 0.73 -1.03 -9.23
CA PRO A 44 0.97 -2.39 -9.66
C PRO A 44 0.71 -3.42 -8.56
N LYS A 45 0.11 -4.56 -8.92
CA LYS A 45 -0.19 -5.68 -8.00
C LYS A 45 0.98 -6.08 -7.11
N THR A 46 2.20 -6.15 -7.67
CA THR A 46 3.41 -6.52 -6.93
C THR A 46 3.78 -5.51 -5.85
N VAL A 47 3.54 -4.22 -6.10
CA VAL A 47 3.75 -3.13 -5.14
C VAL A 47 2.67 -3.19 -4.06
N ALA A 48 1.40 -3.34 -4.46
CA ALA A 48 0.28 -3.42 -3.54
C ALA A 48 0.41 -4.59 -2.55
N MET A 49 0.73 -5.80 -3.03
CA MET A 49 0.94 -6.97 -2.18
C MET A 49 2.14 -6.82 -1.24
N ARG A 50 3.24 -6.21 -1.72
CA ARG A 50 4.41 -5.93 -0.87
C ARG A 50 4.08 -4.98 0.28
N LEU A 51 3.23 -4.00 0.03
CA LEU A 51 2.77 -3.06 1.05
C LEU A 51 1.82 -3.76 2.01
N LEU A 52 0.68 -4.24 1.52
CA LEU A 52 -0.42 -4.76 2.33
C LEU A 52 -0.04 -6.02 3.13
N CYS A 53 0.80 -6.89 2.56
CA CYS A 53 1.21 -8.12 3.22
C CYS A 53 2.56 -8.00 3.94
N SER A 54 3.10 -6.79 4.09
CA SER A 54 4.41 -6.60 4.71
C SER A 54 4.38 -7.04 6.18
N PRO A 55 5.38 -7.80 6.68
CA PRO A 55 5.40 -8.28 8.07
C PRO A 55 5.29 -7.15 9.11
N GLY A 56 5.81 -5.97 8.79
CA GLY A 56 5.73 -4.79 9.65
C GLY A 56 4.32 -4.21 9.79
N GLN A 57 3.43 -4.49 8.84
CA GLN A 57 2.02 -4.10 8.90
C GLN A 57 1.23 -5.14 9.69
N HIS A 58 1.37 -6.44 9.40
CA HIS A 58 0.69 -7.50 10.13
C HIS A 58 0.98 -7.49 11.65
N ARG A 59 2.23 -7.23 12.06
CA ARG A 59 2.60 -7.15 13.49
C ARG A 59 1.94 -5.98 14.24
N LYS A 60 1.59 -4.88 13.55
CA LYS A 60 0.90 -3.73 14.17
C LYS A 60 -0.59 -4.01 14.39
N THR A 61 -1.22 -4.74 13.48
CA THR A 61 -2.62 -5.17 13.62
C THR A 61 -2.77 -6.21 14.71
N ASP A 62 -1.82 -7.15 14.81
CA ASP A 62 -1.80 -8.18 15.85
C ASP A 62 -1.75 -7.58 17.27
N ARG A 63 -0.94 -6.52 17.48
CA ARG A 63 -0.90 -5.80 18.77
C ARG A 63 -2.23 -5.19 19.20
N ARG A 64 -3.10 -4.79 18.27
CA ARG A 64 -4.43 -4.25 18.62
C ARG A 64 -5.43 -5.34 18.97
N ARG A 65 -5.17 -6.59 18.56
CA ARG A 65 -6.00 -7.75 18.89
C ARG A 65 -5.59 -8.44 20.19
N SER A 66 -4.53 -7.95 20.84
CA SER A 66 -4.01 -8.43 22.13
C SER A 66 -4.72 -7.83 23.36
N VAL A 67 -5.85 -7.13 23.19
CA VAL A 67 -6.74 -6.84 24.32
C VAL A 67 -7.69 -8.03 24.45
N ARG A 68 -7.31 -8.97 25.31
CA ARG A 68 -8.25 -9.87 25.98
C ARG A 68 -8.64 -9.25 27.31
#